data_AF-A0A8S1ZDJ0-F1
#
_entry.id   AF-A0A8S1ZDJ0-F1
#
_cell.length_a   1.000
_cell.length_b   1.000
_cell.length_c   1.000
_cell.angle_alpha   90.00
_cell.angle_beta   90.00
_cell.angle_gamma   90.00
#
_symmetry.space_group_name_H-M   'P 1'
#
loop_
_entity.id
_entity.type
_entity.pdbx_description
1 polymer ?
#
loop_
_entity_poly.entity_id
_entity_poly.type
_entity_poly.pdbx_seq_one_letter_code
_entity_poly.pdbx_strand_id
1 'polypeptide(L)'
;MVFIPEDLLIHIIRRVSAEGFRFLGPFIAASKQTNNAAFSKEVLLAVDLSEFLLNTSLANKDSVYRPFFMRCVEAGNGHANQLEGLRILCQEGPSEAAFSMLNLASPASRFAPFVIGVFRICSGDFETGMASMLKLWDLVGSLDEAVQMADLVIMQIATMGTAESGLYNNTHSYPLLDVPHCTYITCAADSVCEECFTFWYSLIVRSIC
;
A
#
# COMPACT_ATOMS: atom_id res chain seq x y z
N MET A 1 5.86 24.60 36.57
CA MET A 1 5.45 24.07 35.25
C MET A 1 6.63 24.28 34.31
N VAL A 2 7.16 23.22 33.70
CA VAL A 2 8.26 23.34 32.73
C VAL A 2 7.66 23.70 31.39
N PHE A 3 8.04 24.86 30.84
CA PHE A 3 7.66 25.25 29.49
C PHE A 3 8.58 24.54 28.50
N ILE A 4 8.00 23.74 27.60
CA ILE A 4 8.72 23.13 26.47
C ILE A 4 8.30 23.92 25.23
N PRO A 5 9.25 24.52 24.48
CA PRO A 5 8.97 25.14 23.19
C PRO A 5 8.25 24.18 22.24
N GLU A 6 7.31 24.70 21.45
CA GLU A 6 6.42 23.89 20.60
C GLU A 6 7.19 23.06 19.56
N ASP A 7 8.20 23.67 18.94
CA ASP A 7 9.13 23.04 18.00
C ASP A 7 9.90 21.87 18.65
N LEU A 8 10.38 22.07 19.88
CA LEU A 8 11.06 21.01 20.63
C LEU A 8 10.08 19.88 20.99
N LEU A 9 8.85 20.23 21.37
CA LEU A 9 7.81 19.25 21.70
C LEU A 9 7.43 18.40 20.48
N ILE A 10 7.20 19.04 19.31
CA ILE A 10 6.95 18.35 18.04
C ILE A 10 8.12 17.42 17.71
N HIS A 11 9.36 17.86 17.86
CA HIS A 11 10.53 17.05 17.58
C HIS A 11 10.67 15.82 18.50
N ILE A 12 10.34 15.98 19.79
CA ILE A 12 10.28 14.86 20.75
C ILE A 12 9.20 13.87 20.33
N ILE A 13 7.97 14.34 20.10
CA ILE A 13 6.84 13.48 19.76
C ILE A 13 7.09 12.76 18.43
N ARG A 14 7.69 13.44 17.45
CA ARG A 14 8.06 12.85 16.16
C ARG A 14 9.02 11.66 16.30
N ARG A 15 9.98 11.76 17.22
CA ARG A 15 10.90 10.63 17.49
C ARG A 15 10.17 9.47 18.15
N VAL A 16 9.26 9.76 19.07
CA VAL A 16 8.47 8.71 19.73
C VAL A 16 7.50 8.06 18.73
N SER A 17 6.90 8.82 17.83
CA SER A 17 5.98 8.31 16.82
C SER A 17 6.66 7.43 15.76
N ALA A 18 7.96 7.62 15.54
CA ALA A 18 8.75 6.79 14.63
C ALA A 18 8.93 5.35 15.14
N GLU A 19 8.69 5.10 16.43
CA GLU A 19 8.69 3.75 17.02
C GLU A 19 7.33 3.04 16.88
N GLY A 20 6.29 3.77 16.48
CA GLY A 20 4.94 3.23 16.25
C GLY A 20 3.84 4.21 16.64
N PHE A 21 2.75 4.20 15.87
CA PHE A 21 1.64 5.14 16.07
C PHE A 21 0.97 5.04 17.45
N ARG A 22 0.97 3.86 18.09
CA ARG A 22 0.36 3.66 19.43
C ARG A 22 1.01 4.52 20.50
N PHE A 23 2.29 4.86 20.36
CA PHE A 23 2.98 5.72 21.31
C PHE A 23 2.49 7.17 21.31
N LEU A 24 1.70 7.57 20.32
CA LEU A 24 1.04 8.89 20.30
C LEU A 24 -0.14 8.98 21.28
N GLY A 25 -0.74 7.85 21.68
CA GLY A 25 -1.94 7.82 22.53
C GLY A 25 -1.84 8.68 23.80
N PRO A 26 -0.77 8.53 24.62
CA PRO A 26 -0.56 9.37 25.79
C PRO A 26 -0.45 10.87 25.47
N PHE A 27 0.24 11.26 24.40
CA PHE A 27 0.37 12.68 24.01
C PHE A 27 -0.96 13.27 23.54
N ILE A 28 -1.75 12.47 22.81
CA ILE A 28 -3.08 12.85 22.35
C ILE A 28 -4.02 13.11 23.54
N ALA A 29 -3.92 12.31 24.60
CA ALA A 29 -4.78 12.40 25.78
C ALA A 29 -4.31 13.42 26.83
N ALA A 30 -3.02 13.72 26.91
CA ALA A 30 -2.44 14.46 28.04
C ALA A 30 -2.88 15.94 28.11
N SER A 31 -2.88 16.66 26.99
CA SER A 31 -3.20 18.09 26.95
C SER A 31 -3.54 18.57 25.54
N LYS A 32 -4.16 19.74 25.41
CA LYS A 32 -4.39 20.37 24.10
C LYS A 32 -3.08 20.66 23.35
N GLN A 33 -2.03 21.07 24.06
CA GLN A 33 -0.72 21.37 23.45
C GLN A 33 -0.08 20.11 22.87
N THR A 34 -0.01 19.03 23.65
CA THR A 34 0.55 17.75 23.21
C THR A 34 -0.31 17.08 22.15
N ASN A 35 -1.63 17.25 22.22
CA ASN A 35 -2.55 16.79 21.18
C ASN A 35 -2.27 17.48 19.84
N ASN A 36 -2.21 18.82 19.83
CA ASN A 36 -1.89 19.58 18.62
C ASN A 36 -0.52 19.20 18.06
N ALA A 37 0.49 19.04 18.93
CA ALA A 37 1.82 18.62 18.50
C ALA A 37 1.83 17.19 17.92
N ALA A 38 1.08 16.25 18.50
CA ALA A 38 0.94 14.88 17.99
C ALA A 38 0.23 14.81 16.62
N PHE A 39 -0.64 15.77 16.33
CA PHE A 39 -1.31 15.90 15.03
C PHE A 39 -0.65 16.94 14.12
N SER A 40 0.57 17.39 14.44
CA SER A 40 1.35 18.24 13.53
C SER A 40 1.70 17.48 12.25
N LYS A 41 1.87 18.20 11.15
CA LYS A 41 2.21 17.58 9.86
C LYS A 41 3.53 16.83 9.94
N GLU A 42 4.50 17.35 10.67
CA GLU A 42 5.83 16.78 10.87
C GLU A 42 5.79 15.43 11.58
N VAL A 43 4.88 15.26 12.56
CA VAL A 43 4.67 13.99 13.26
C VAL A 43 3.91 13.02 12.37
N LEU A 44 2.80 13.45 11.76
CA LEU A 44 1.97 12.58 10.92
C LEU A 44 2.68 12.11 9.65
N LEU A 45 3.57 12.91 9.09
CA LEU A 45 4.40 12.52 7.96
C LEU A 45 5.44 11.45 8.33
N ALA A 46 5.90 11.42 9.58
CA ALA A 46 7.01 10.58 10.04
C ALA A 46 6.60 9.43 10.97
N VAL A 47 5.34 9.36 11.39
CA VAL A 47 4.84 8.30 12.26
C VAL A 47 5.00 6.94 11.58
N ASP A 48 5.44 5.95 12.35
CA ASP A 48 5.53 4.59 11.88
C ASP A 48 4.13 3.94 11.86
N LEU A 49 3.81 3.39 10.68
CA LEU A 49 2.56 2.72 10.37
C LEU A 49 2.77 1.22 10.08
N SER A 50 3.88 0.64 10.54
CA SER A 50 4.18 -0.79 10.34
C SER A 50 3.05 -1.71 10.81
N GLU A 51 2.36 -1.36 11.90
CA GLU A 51 1.20 -2.11 12.37
C GLU A 51 0.02 -2.07 11.37
N PHE A 52 -0.19 -0.96 10.66
CA PHE A 52 -1.19 -0.90 9.59
C PHE A 52 -0.78 -1.74 8.38
N LEU A 53 0.51 -1.88 8.10
CA LEU A 53 1.01 -2.74 7.03
C LEU A 53 0.83 -4.24 7.37
N LEU A 54 0.91 -4.60 8.65
CA LEU A 54 0.67 -5.96 9.15
C LEU A 54 -0.82 -6.27 9.33
N ASN A 55 -1.62 -5.27 9.68
CA ASN A 55 -3.07 -5.39 9.84
C ASN A 55 -3.79 -4.26 9.10
N THR A 56 -4.01 -4.48 7.81
CA THR A 56 -4.60 -3.48 6.90
C THR A 56 -6.06 -3.18 7.19
N SER A 57 -6.77 -4.03 7.95
CA SER A 57 -8.13 -3.75 8.41
C SER A 57 -8.20 -2.48 9.27
N LEU A 58 -7.09 -2.08 9.91
CA LEU A 58 -7.01 -0.85 10.68
C LEU A 58 -7.22 0.41 9.81
N ALA A 59 -6.96 0.32 8.50
CA ALA A 59 -7.21 1.39 7.54
C ALA A 59 -8.65 1.44 7.03
N ASN A 60 -9.50 0.42 7.27
CA ASN A 60 -10.85 0.38 6.72
C ASN A 60 -11.75 1.51 7.23
N LYS A 61 -12.81 1.82 6.48
CA LYS A 61 -13.72 2.94 6.78
C LYS A 61 -14.44 2.78 8.14
N ASP A 62 -14.67 1.56 8.58
CA ASP A 62 -15.31 1.18 9.84
C ASP A 62 -14.34 1.04 11.02
N SER A 63 -13.03 1.10 10.78
CA SER A 63 -12.02 1.03 11.83
C SER A 63 -12.07 2.25 12.75
N VAL A 64 -11.95 2.03 14.06
CA VAL A 64 -11.79 3.09 15.07
C VAL A 64 -10.54 3.95 14.84
N TYR A 65 -9.55 3.43 14.12
CA TYR A 65 -8.32 4.13 13.79
C TYR A 65 -8.40 4.94 12.48
N ARG A 66 -9.49 4.81 11.72
CA ARG A 66 -9.69 5.51 10.45
C ARG A 66 -9.47 7.02 10.55
N PRO A 67 -9.98 7.75 11.58
CA PRO A 67 -9.76 9.19 11.68
C PRO A 67 -8.28 9.58 11.82
N PHE A 68 -7.50 8.79 12.57
CA PHE A 68 -6.06 9.00 12.70
C PHE A 68 -5.35 8.69 11.37
N PHE A 69 -5.69 7.57 10.75
CA PHE A 69 -5.11 7.14 9.48
C PHE A 69 -5.33 8.17 8.37
N MET A 70 -6.54 8.72 8.24
CA MET A 70 -6.84 9.76 7.24
C MET A 70 -6.03 11.04 7.45
N ARG A 71 -5.73 11.42 8.69
CA ARG A 71 -4.82 12.55 8.95
C ARG A 71 -3.40 12.27 8.47
N CYS A 72 -2.95 11.02 8.52
CA CYS A 72 -1.65 10.62 7.97
C CYS A 72 -1.65 10.69 6.43
N VAL A 73 -2.74 10.26 5.80
CA VAL A 73 -2.96 10.41 4.34
C VAL A 73 -2.90 11.88 3.93
N GLU A 74 -3.68 12.73 4.61
CA GLU A 74 -3.71 14.19 4.36
C GLU A 74 -2.35 14.87 4.59
N ALA A 75 -1.58 14.39 5.57
CA ALA A 75 -0.22 14.88 5.81
C ALA A 75 0.79 14.47 4.72
N GLY A 76 0.44 13.48 3.89
CA GLY A 76 1.29 12.95 2.82
C GLY A 76 2.20 11.80 3.25
N ASN A 77 1.86 11.07 4.32
CA ASN A 77 2.63 9.90 4.76
C ASN A 77 2.63 8.82 3.66
N GLY A 78 3.82 8.38 3.23
CA GLY A 78 3.98 7.44 2.13
C GLY A 78 3.30 6.09 2.38
N HIS A 79 3.45 5.51 3.57
CA HIS A 79 2.79 4.24 3.92
C HIS A 79 1.27 4.40 4.00
N ALA A 80 0.78 5.53 4.52
CA ALA A 80 -0.66 5.82 4.56
C ALA A 80 -1.25 5.94 3.14
N ASN A 81 -0.58 6.68 2.26
CA ASN A 81 -0.99 6.84 0.86
C ASN A 81 -0.97 5.51 0.09
N GLN A 82 0.05 4.67 0.32
CA GLN A 82 0.09 3.33 -0.25
C GLN A 82 -1.11 2.50 0.19
N LEU A 83 -1.37 2.44 1.50
CA LEU A 83 -2.43 1.60 2.06
C LEU A 83 -3.82 2.08 1.66
N GLU A 84 -4.07 3.39 1.65
CA GLU A 84 -5.36 3.93 1.21
C GLU A 84 -5.56 3.75 -0.30
N GLY A 85 -4.50 3.92 -1.10
CA GLY A 85 -4.54 3.62 -2.53
C GLY A 85 -4.89 2.15 -2.78
N LEU A 86 -4.22 1.22 -2.09
CA LEU A 86 -4.54 -0.20 -2.15
C LEU A 86 -6.00 -0.48 -1.73
N ARG A 87 -6.46 0.15 -0.65
CA ARG A 87 -7.85 -0.01 -0.17
C ARG A 87 -8.89 0.43 -1.18
N ILE A 88 -8.71 1.59 -1.79
CA ILE A 88 -9.61 2.07 -2.85
C ILE A 88 -9.64 1.05 -4.00
N LEU A 89 -8.48 0.58 -4.46
CA LEU A 89 -8.41 -0.40 -5.55
C LEU A 89 -9.08 -1.73 -5.19
N CYS A 90 -9.05 -2.17 -3.93
CA CYS A 90 -9.61 -3.45 -3.50
C CYS A 90 -11.10 -3.39 -3.14
N GLN A 91 -11.58 -2.25 -2.64
CA GLN A 91 -12.94 -2.11 -2.10
C GLN A 91 -13.84 -1.22 -2.96
N GLU A 92 -13.28 -0.41 -3.85
CA GLU A 92 -14.03 0.54 -4.68
C GLU A 92 -13.77 0.35 -6.17
N GLY A 93 -12.64 -0.28 -6.54
CA GLY A 93 -12.28 -0.63 -7.91
C GLY A 93 -11.28 0.35 -8.57
N PRO A 94 -11.16 0.32 -9.91
CA PRO A 94 -10.21 1.16 -10.64
C PRO A 94 -10.34 2.66 -10.32
N SER A 95 -9.24 3.30 -9.92
CA SER A 95 -9.25 4.73 -9.55
C SER A 95 -7.93 5.42 -9.84
N GLU A 96 -7.95 6.43 -10.72
CA GLU A 96 -6.79 7.28 -11.00
C GLU A 96 -6.28 8.02 -9.77
N ALA A 97 -7.19 8.41 -8.87
CA ALA A 97 -6.80 9.01 -7.60
C ALA A 97 -5.99 8.03 -6.74
N ALA A 98 -6.39 6.76 -6.67
CA ALA A 98 -5.66 5.73 -5.95
C ALA A 98 -4.27 5.46 -6.57
N PHE A 99 -4.18 5.40 -7.90
CA PHE A 99 -2.89 5.30 -8.58
C PHE A 99 -2.00 6.52 -8.35
N SER A 100 -2.56 7.73 -8.29
CA SER A 100 -1.81 8.93 -7.94
C SER A 100 -1.24 8.85 -6.51
N MET A 101 -2.02 8.34 -5.56
CA MET A 101 -1.54 8.13 -4.18
C MET A 101 -0.39 7.13 -4.12
N LEU A 102 -0.51 6.01 -4.86
CA LEU A 102 0.55 5.00 -4.94
C LEU A 102 1.83 5.54 -5.60
N ASN A 103 1.71 6.34 -6.65
CA ASN A 103 2.86 6.98 -7.29
C ASN A 103 3.59 7.93 -6.34
N LEU A 104 2.85 8.74 -5.56
CA LEU A 104 3.43 9.61 -4.54
C LEU A 104 4.08 8.82 -3.39
N ALA A 105 3.56 7.63 -3.08
CA ALA A 105 4.12 6.73 -2.06
C ALA A 105 5.36 5.96 -2.54
N SER A 106 5.56 5.81 -3.86
CA SER A 106 6.60 4.95 -4.44
C SER A 106 8.02 5.18 -3.91
N PRO A 107 8.49 6.41 -3.61
CA PRO A 107 9.81 6.61 -3.03
C PRO A 107 9.97 6.01 -1.62
N ALA A 108 8.86 5.88 -0.88
CA ALA A 108 8.85 5.36 0.49
C ALA A 108 8.40 3.89 0.55
N SER A 109 7.78 3.37 -0.51
CA SER A 109 7.18 2.04 -0.53
C SER A 109 7.75 1.17 -1.64
N ARG A 110 8.44 0.10 -1.24
CA ARG A 110 8.87 -0.98 -2.14
C ARG A 110 7.70 -1.72 -2.80
N PHE A 111 6.50 -1.68 -2.20
CA PHE A 111 5.32 -2.39 -2.69
C PHE A 111 4.59 -1.63 -3.81
N ALA A 112 4.74 -0.30 -3.88
CA ALA A 112 3.95 0.52 -4.79
C ALA A 112 4.07 0.11 -6.27
N PRO A 113 5.27 -0.19 -6.82
CA PRO A 113 5.38 -0.62 -8.22
C PRO A 113 4.63 -1.92 -8.52
N PHE A 114 4.68 -2.89 -7.61
CA PHE A 114 3.91 -4.13 -7.73
C PHE A 114 2.40 -3.86 -7.73
N VAL A 115 1.91 -3.09 -6.75
CA VAL A 115 0.49 -2.74 -6.64
C VAL A 115 0.02 -1.99 -7.89
N ILE A 116 0.75 -0.95 -8.33
CA ILE A 116 0.41 -0.19 -9.54
C ILE A 116 0.41 -1.12 -10.75
N GLY A 117 1.45 -1.94 -10.93
CA GLY A 117 1.61 -2.82 -12.08
C GLY A 117 0.43 -3.77 -12.24
N VAL A 118 0.13 -4.52 -11.18
CA VAL A 118 -0.94 -5.51 -11.18
C VAL A 118 -2.30 -4.86 -11.36
N PHE A 119 -2.63 -3.81 -10.59
CA PHE A 119 -3.95 -3.19 -10.67
C PHE A 119 -4.16 -2.41 -11.98
N ARG A 120 -3.11 -1.89 -12.62
CA ARG A 120 -3.21 -1.27 -13.97
C ARG A 120 -3.58 -2.31 -15.02
N ILE A 121 -2.93 -3.49 -15.00
CA ILE A 121 -3.28 -4.62 -15.88
C ILE A 121 -4.73 -5.07 -15.63
N CYS A 122 -5.13 -5.21 -14.36
CA CYS A 122 -6.53 -5.52 -14.00
C CYS A 122 -7.52 -4.44 -14.47
N SER A 123 -7.08 -3.18 -14.55
CA SER A 123 -7.90 -2.05 -15.03
C SER A 123 -7.89 -1.87 -16.55
N GLY A 124 -7.13 -2.69 -17.28
CA GLY A 124 -7.07 -2.67 -18.75
C GLY A 124 -5.90 -1.89 -19.34
N ASP A 125 -5.05 -1.32 -18.50
CA ASP A 125 -3.90 -0.50 -18.87
C ASP A 125 -2.60 -1.34 -18.80
N PHE A 126 -2.49 -2.27 -19.74
CA PHE A 126 -1.40 -3.25 -19.79
C PHE A 126 -0.02 -2.60 -19.86
N GLU A 127 0.17 -1.62 -20.76
CA GLU A 127 1.45 -0.96 -20.99
C GLU A 127 1.97 -0.24 -19.74
N THR A 128 1.12 0.56 -19.08
CA THR A 128 1.48 1.25 -17.84
C THR A 128 1.73 0.27 -16.70
N GLY A 129 0.96 -0.82 -16.67
CA GLY A 129 1.15 -1.91 -15.73
C GLY A 129 2.52 -2.56 -15.88
N MET A 130 2.88 -2.98 -17.09
CA MET A 130 4.18 -3.58 -17.39
C MET A 130 5.35 -2.63 -17.12
N ALA A 131 5.21 -1.34 -17.47
CA ALA A 131 6.22 -0.34 -17.14
C ALA A 131 6.46 -0.20 -15.63
N SER A 132 5.42 -0.41 -14.80
CA SER A 132 5.55 -0.40 -13.34
C SER A 132 6.18 -1.69 -12.82
N MET A 133 5.91 -2.83 -13.45
CA MET A 133 6.56 -4.11 -13.12
C MET A 133 8.06 -4.10 -13.47
N LEU A 134 8.46 -3.41 -14.54
CA LEU A 134 9.89 -3.20 -14.84
C LEU A 134 10.62 -2.48 -13.70
N LYS A 135 9.98 -1.45 -13.12
CA LYS A 135 10.53 -0.74 -11.94
C LYS A 135 10.62 -1.64 -10.70
N LEU A 136 9.73 -2.63 -10.56
CA LEU A 136 9.83 -3.61 -9.48
C LEU A 136 11.12 -4.42 -9.61
N TRP A 137 11.48 -4.84 -10.83
CA TRP A 137 12.70 -5.60 -11.08
C TRP A 137 13.98 -4.80 -10.79
N ASP A 138 13.94 -3.47 -10.93
CA ASP A 138 15.05 -2.60 -10.50
C ASP A 138 15.18 -2.52 -8.96
N LEU A 139 14.12 -2.84 -8.21
CA LEU A 139 14.09 -2.76 -6.74
C LEU A 139 14.39 -4.08 -6.04
N VAL A 140 14.11 -5.22 -6.67
CA VAL A 140 14.29 -6.54 -6.08
C VAL A 140 15.54 -7.21 -6.65
N GLY A 141 16.30 -7.90 -5.79
CA GLY A 141 17.53 -8.58 -6.21
C GLY A 141 17.28 -9.99 -6.75
N SER A 142 16.07 -10.52 -6.62
CA SER A 142 15.71 -11.87 -7.05
C SER A 142 14.20 -12.05 -7.21
N LEU A 143 13.82 -13.09 -7.96
CA LEU A 143 12.43 -13.53 -8.07
C LEU A 143 11.82 -13.91 -6.71
N ASP A 144 12.57 -14.59 -5.84
CA ASP A 144 12.09 -14.98 -4.51
C ASP A 144 11.69 -13.76 -3.67
N GLU A 145 12.45 -12.68 -3.79
CA GLU A 145 12.14 -11.41 -3.13
C GLU A 145 10.89 -10.74 -3.71
N ALA A 146 10.68 -10.84 -5.03
CA ALA A 146 9.46 -10.35 -5.69
C ALA A 146 8.22 -11.15 -5.24
N VAL A 147 8.34 -12.49 -5.14
CA VAL A 147 7.27 -13.38 -4.65
C VAL A 147 6.92 -13.06 -3.19
N GLN A 148 7.91 -12.95 -2.31
CA GLN A 148 7.66 -12.56 -0.91
C GLN A 148 6.94 -11.22 -0.80
N MET A 149 7.34 -10.24 -1.63
CA MET A 149 6.69 -8.93 -1.67
C MET A 149 5.23 -9.04 -2.14
N ALA A 150 4.99 -9.79 -3.21
CA ALA A 150 3.68 -9.98 -3.78
C ALA A 150 2.75 -10.71 -2.79
N ASP A 151 3.23 -11.77 -2.14
CA ASP A 151 2.47 -12.50 -1.13
C ASP A 151 2.10 -11.63 0.07
N LEU A 152 3.00 -10.75 0.51
CA LEU A 152 2.68 -9.75 1.53
C LEU A 152 1.54 -8.84 1.07
N VAL A 153 1.54 -8.37 -0.19
CA VAL A 153 0.44 -7.56 -0.74
C VAL A 153 -0.85 -8.37 -0.83
N ILE A 154 -0.81 -9.64 -1.24
CA ILE A 154 -2.00 -10.50 -1.25
C ILE A 154 -2.57 -10.68 0.18
N MET A 155 -1.72 -10.88 1.18
CA MET A 155 -2.16 -10.91 2.59
C MET A 155 -2.75 -9.57 3.05
N GLN A 156 -2.20 -8.44 2.59
CA GLN A 156 -2.74 -7.12 2.85
C GLN A 156 -4.14 -6.95 2.25
N ILE A 157 -4.37 -7.42 1.02
CA ILE A 157 -5.69 -7.41 0.37
C ILE A 157 -6.67 -8.28 1.18
N ALA A 158 -6.27 -9.50 1.53
CA ALA A 158 -7.11 -10.43 2.27
C ALA A 158 -7.50 -9.89 3.66
N THR A 159 -6.55 -9.30 4.40
CA THR A 159 -6.79 -8.75 5.74
C THR A 159 -7.65 -7.50 5.71
N MET A 160 -7.53 -6.69 4.65
CA MET A 160 -8.33 -5.50 4.45
C MET A 160 -9.77 -5.84 4.10
N GLY A 161 -9.97 -6.98 3.43
CA GLY A 161 -11.26 -7.37 2.87
C GLY A 161 -11.55 -6.63 1.56
N THR A 162 -12.24 -7.31 0.65
CA THR A 162 -12.68 -6.78 -0.63
C THR A 162 -14.19 -6.58 -0.61
N ALA A 163 -14.71 -5.66 -1.44
CA ALA A 163 -16.13 -5.33 -1.42
C ALA A 163 -16.98 -6.49 -1.95
N GLU A 164 -16.68 -6.96 -3.16
CA GLU A 164 -17.27 -8.14 -3.83
C GLU A 164 -16.26 -8.64 -4.86
N SER A 165 -16.20 -9.96 -5.13
CA SER A 165 -15.33 -10.49 -6.18
C SER A 165 -15.80 -10.03 -7.56
N GLY A 166 -14.88 -9.51 -8.38
CA GLY A 166 -15.11 -9.27 -9.80
C GLY A 166 -15.12 -7.80 -10.23
N LEU A 167 -14.61 -6.88 -9.40
CA LEU A 167 -14.41 -5.47 -9.74
C LEU A 167 -13.63 -5.30 -11.05
N TYR A 168 -12.76 -6.26 -11.37
CA TYR A 168 -11.87 -6.22 -12.53
C TYR A 168 -12.21 -7.25 -13.63
N ASN A 169 -13.32 -7.99 -13.51
CA ASN A 169 -13.67 -9.08 -14.46
C ASN A 169 -13.83 -8.60 -15.91
N ASN A 170 -14.35 -7.40 -16.10
CA ASN A 170 -14.64 -6.84 -17.43
C ASN A 170 -13.53 -5.90 -17.95
N THR A 171 -12.53 -5.60 -17.13
CA THR A 171 -11.48 -4.62 -17.46
C THR A 171 -10.10 -5.26 -17.55
N HIS A 172 -9.89 -6.44 -16.96
CA HIS A 172 -8.59 -7.12 -17.03
C HIS A 172 -8.16 -7.31 -18.48
N SER A 173 -6.99 -6.78 -18.81
CA SER A 173 -6.42 -6.86 -20.15
C SER A 173 -5.00 -7.39 -20.05
N TYR A 174 -4.80 -8.55 -20.64
CA TYR A 174 -3.49 -9.13 -20.88
C TYR A 174 -3.49 -9.62 -22.33
N PRO A 175 -2.76 -8.97 -23.26
CA PRO A 175 -2.81 -9.34 -24.67
C PRO A 175 -2.37 -10.79 -24.88
N LEU A 176 -3.10 -11.53 -25.73
CA LEU A 176 -2.85 -12.96 -25.95
C LEU A 176 -1.41 -13.25 -26.44
N LEU A 177 -0.83 -12.34 -27.21
CA LEU A 177 0.54 -12.47 -27.73
C LEU A 177 1.60 -12.26 -26.64
N ASP A 178 1.25 -11.56 -25.57
CA ASP A 178 2.15 -11.26 -24.46
C ASP A 178 2.02 -12.27 -23.33
N VAL A 179 1.00 -13.15 -23.35
CA VAL A 179 0.84 -14.23 -22.37
C VAL A 179 2.07 -15.13 -22.43
N PRO A 180 2.85 -15.25 -21.34
CA PRO A 180 4.10 -16.00 -21.38
C PRO A 180 3.86 -17.45 -21.76
N HIS A 181 4.58 -17.94 -22.79
CA HIS A 181 4.43 -19.32 -23.26
C HIS A 181 4.73 -20.36 -22.18
N CYS A 182 5.55 -20.00 -21.18
CA CYS A 182 5.85 -20.82 -19.99
C CYS A 182 4.60 -21.29 -19.24
N THR A 183 3.52 -20.51 -19.27
CA THR A 183 2.24 -20.83 -18.59
C THR A 183 1.57 -22.10 -19.12
N TYR A 184 1.86 -22.49 -20.37
CA TYR A 184 1.24 -23.65 -21.02
C TYR A 184 2.06 -24.94 -20.91
N ILE A 185 3.30 -24.87 -20.42
CA ILE A 185 4.27 -25.98 -20.54
C ILE A 185 4.87 -26.39 -19.19
N THR A 186 5.41 -25.45 -18.42
CA THR A 186 6.32 -25.78 -17.30
C THR A 186 6.13 -24.94 -16.05
N CYS A 187 5.65 -23.69 -16.17
CA CYS A 187 5.46 -22.81 -15.02
C CYS A 187 4.03 -22.93 -14.50
N ALA A 188 3.89 -23.57 -13.34
CA ALA A 188 2.67 -23.54 -12.54
C ALA A 188 2.74 -22.44 -11.48
N ALA A 189 1.65 -22.21 -10.74
CA ALA A 189 1.55 -21.14 -9.74
C ALA A 189 2.59 -21.26 -8.60
N ASP A 190 3.17 -22.44 -8.41
CA ASP A 190 4.21 -22.78 -7.44
C ASP A 190 5.65 -22.73 -7.99
N SER A 191 5.81 -22.49 -9.30
CA SER A 191 7.08 -22.55 -10.04
C SER A 191 7.12 -21.48 -11.14
N VAL A 192 7.02 -20.23 -10.72
CA VAL A 192 6.84 -19.07 -11.61
C VAL A 192 8.21 -18.55 -12.10
N CYS A 193 8.33 -18.12 -13.35
CA CYS A 193 9.48 -17.34 -13.83
C CYS A 193 9.13 -15.84 -13.88
N GLU A 194 10.12 -14.97 -14.14
CA GLU A 194 9.92 -13.51 -14.19
C GLU A 194 8.81 -13.07 -15.17
N GLU A 195 8.74 -13.70 -16.34
CA GLU A 195 7.68 -13.40 -17.33
C GLU A 195 6.30 -13.84 -16.83
N CYS A 196 6.23 -15.06 -16.29
CA CYS A 196 5.00 -15.65 -15.76
C CYS A 196 4.51 -14.93 -14.47
N PHE A 197 5.38 -14.22 -13.74
CA PHE A 197 5.10 -13.54 -12.46
C PHE A 197 3.94 -12.54 -12.56
N THR A 198 4.07 -11.55 -13.44
CA THR A 198 3.07 -10.49 -13.59
C THR A 198 1.71 -11.05 -14.02
N PHE A 199 1.73 -12.00 -14.94
CA PHE A 199 0.52 -12.65 -15.44
C PHE A 199 -0.24 -13.35 -14.29
N TRP A 200 0.43 -14.23 -13.53
CA TRP A 200 -0.20 -14.97 -12.45
C TRP A 200 -0.74 -14.06 -11.35
N TYR A 201 0.03 -13.08 -10.88
CA TYR A 201 -0.46 -12.16 -9.85
C TYR A 201 -1.60 -11.27 -10.34
N SER A 202 -1.66 -10.92 -11.64
CA SER A 202 -2.82 -10.23 -12.22
C SER A 202 -4.09 -11.08 -12.18
N LEU A 203 -3.98 -12.40 -12.41
CA LEU A 203 -5.11 -13.32 -12.31
C LEU A 203 -5.54 -13.53 -10.87
N ILE A 204 -4.60 -13.66 -9.93
CA ILE A 204 -4.87 -13.80 -8.49
C ILE A 204 -5.62 -12.56 -8.01
N VAL A 205 -5.09 -11.36 -8.26
CA VAL A 205 -5.72 -10.10 -7.83
C VAL A 205 -7.10 -9.93 -8.45
N ARG A 206 -7.26 -10.20 -9.75
CA ARG A 206 -8.58 -10.18 -10.42
C ARG A 206 -9.58 -11.15 -9.78
N SER A 207 -9.13 -12.28 -9.24
CA SER A 207 -10.03 -13.28 -8.66
C SER A 207 -10.52 -12.90 -7.26
N ILE A 208 -9.73 -12.12 -6.51
CA ILE A 208 -10.04 -11.73 -5.13
C ILE A 208 -10.62 -10.31 -5.02
N CYS A 209 -10.39 -9.46 -6.02
CA CYS A 209 -10.95 -8.12 -6.16
C CYS A 209 -11.86 -8.04 -7.39
#